data_AF-A0A524B608-F1
#
_entry.id   AF-A0A524B608-F1
#
_cell.length_a   1.000
_cell.length_b   1.000
_cell.length_c   1.000
_cell.angle_alpha   90.00
_cell.angle_beta   90.00
_cell.angle_gamma   90.00
#
_symmetry.space_group_name_H-M   'P 1'
#
loop_
_entity.id
_entity.type
_entity.pdbx_description
1 polymer ?
#
loop_
_entity_poly.entity_id
_entity_poly.type
_entity_poly.pdbx_seq_one_letter_code
_entity_poly.pdbx_strand_id
1 'polypeptide(L)'
;MLGPGDLGPAVDQAVALARLIPENAASFVDLGSGGGLPGLVVAVARPELSGLLVDRRGKRVDLLVRLIGRLGLTGRVQAVEADVIDLPRRYPGATWSVATSRGFGSPAYTAQHAAPLLAPGGHLLVTEPPGSAGERWNSPEVRQFGLALVAVADGIAVLTRS
;
A
#
# COMPACT_ATOMS: atom_id res chain seq x y z
N MET A 1 -1.11 7.93 14.03
CA MET A 1 -2.04 7.52 15.09
C MET A 1 -3.38 7.44 14.42
N LEU A 2 -4.04 6.29 14.51
CA LEU A 2 -5.46 6.21 14.20
C LEU A 2 -6.14 7.20 15.16
N GLY A 3 -6.83 8.21 14.64
CA GLY A 3 -7.54 9.18 15.47
C GLY A 3 -8.68 8.51 16.26
N PRO A 4 -9.36 9.23 17.16
CA PRO A 4 -10.41 8.69 18.04
C PRO A 4 -11.72 8.31 17.33
N GLY A 5 -11.68 7.99 16.03
CA GLY A 5 -12.86 7.61 15.25
C GLY A 5 -13.14 6.11 15.26
N ASP A 6 -14.36 5.75 14.85
CA ASP A 6 -14.75 4.38 14.56
C ASP A 6 -13.77 3.74 13.55
N LEU A 7 -13.21 2.59 13.92
CA LEU A 7 -12.28 1.84 13.08
C LEU A 7 -12.99 1.11 11.93
N GLY A 8 -14.31 0.90 12.04
CA GLY A 8 -15.12 0.17 11.06
C GLY A 8 -14.87 0.64 9.62
N PRO A 9 -15.12 1.93 9.29
CA PRO A 9 -14.93 2.43 7.94
C PRO A 9 -13.51 2.25 7.39
N ALA A 10 -12.48 2.38 8.24
CA ALA A 10 -11.10 2.20 7.81
C ALA A 10 -10.76 0.72 7.53
N VAL A 11 -11.36 -0.20 8.29
CA VAL A 11 -11.23 -1.64 8.05
C VAL A 11 -12.00 -2.04 6.79
N ASP A 12 -13.22 -1.52 6.60
CA ASP A 12 -14.04 -1.80 5.42
C ASP A 12 -13.34 -1.37 4.12
N GLN A 13 -12.73 -0.17 4.12
CA GLN A 13 -11.91 0.29 3.00
C GLN A 13 -10.69 -0.62 2.76
N ALA A 14 -10.04 -1.10 3.82
CA ALA A 14 -8.91 -2.02 3.68
C ALA A 14 -9.33 -3.39 3.11
N VAL A 15 -10.52 -3.88 3.48
CA VAL A 15 -11.10 -5.10 2.90
C VAL A 15 -11.48 -4.90 1.44
N ALA A 16 -12.11 -3.77 1.10
CA ALA A 16 -12.42 -3.42 -0.29
C ALA A 16 -11.14 -3.34 -1.14
N LEU A 17 -10.09 -2.68 -0.62
CA LEU A 17 -8.79 -2.63 -1.28
C LEU A 17 -8.22 -4.04 -1.54
N ALA A 18 -8.26 -4.93 -0.56
CA ALA A 18 -7.75 -6.29 -0.72
C ALA A 18 -8.48 -7.10 -1.80
N ARG A 19 -9.77 -6.83 -2.03
CA ARG A 19 -10.58 -7.46 -3.10
C ARG A 19 -10.24 -6.94 -4.49
N LEU A 20 -9.75 -5.70 -4.59
CA LEU A 20 -9.36 -5.08 -5.86
C LEU A 20 -7.93 -5.44 -6.30
N ILE A 21 -7.15 -6.08 -5.43
CA ILE A 21 -5.83 -6.62 -5.80
C ILE A 21 -6.04 -7.73 -6.86
N PRO A 22 -5.32 -7.71 -7.99
CA PRO A 22 -5.45 -8.75 -9.02
C PRO A 22 -5.20 -10.17 -8.49
N GLU A 23 -5.88 -11.15 -9.07
CA GLU A 23 -5.73 -12.57 -8.67
C GLU A 23 -4.34 -13.13 -8.96
N ASN A 24 -3.67 -12.63 -10.00
CA ASN A 24 -2.31 -13.03 -10.38
C ASN A 24 -1.20 -12.28 -9.61
N ALA A 25 -1.56 -11.41 -8.66
CA ALA A 25 -0.57 -10.74 -7.82
C ALA A 25 0.12 -11.76 -6.90
N ALA A 26 1.44 -11.63 -6.74
CA ALA A 26 2.24 -12.52 -5.89
C ALA A 26 2.85 -11.81 -4.68
N SER A 27 2.98 -10.48 -4.74
CA SER A 27 3.60 -9.70 -3.68
C SER A 27 3.04 -8.29 -3.58
N PHE A 28 3.10 -7.73 -2.37
CA PHE A 28 2.74 -6.34 -2.12
C PHE A 28 3.73 -5.61 -1.21
N VAL A 29 3.78 -4.29 -1.35
CA VAL A 29 4.42 -3.36 -0.41
C VAL A 29 3.39 -2.35 0.08
N ASP A 30 3.36 -2.08 1.38
CA ASP A 30 2.45 -1.10 1.99
C ASP A 30 3.24 0.11 2.49
N LEU A 31 2.93 1.28 1.94
CA LEU A 31 3.69 2.52 2.13
C LEU A 31 3.10 3.32 3.29
N GLY A 32 3.87 3.48 4.37
CA GLY A 32 3.42 4.16 5.57
C GLY A 32 2.43 3.34 6.38
N SER A 33 2.72 2.05 6.59
CA SER A 33 1.82 1.06 7.17
C SER A 33 1.23 1.44 8.52
N GLY A 34 1.84 2.35 9.28
CA GLY A 34 1.17 2.97 10.41
C GLY A 34 0.82 1.96 11.51
N GLY A 35 -0.48 1.81 11.76
CA GLY A 35 -1.02 0.81 12.69
C GLY A 35 -1.33 -0.55 12.04
N GLY A 36 -1.09 -0.70 10.73
CA GLY A 36 -1.27 -1.92 9.96
C GLY A 36 -2.38 -1.88 8.91
N LEU A 37 -3.00 -0.72 8.64
CA LEU A 37 -3.99 -0.58 7.57
C LEU A 37 -3.38 0.16 6.37
N PRO A 38 -3.58 -0.32 5.13
CA PRO A 38 -4.31 -1.53 4.75
C PRO A 38 -3.48 -2.84 4.86
N GLY A 39 -2.15 -2.75 5.02
CA GLY A 39 -1.25 -3.87 4.76
C GLY A 39 -1.48 -5.17 5.56
N LEU A 40 -1.85 -5.12 6.84
CA LEU A 40 -2.19 -6.33 7.61
C LEU A 40 -3.52 -6.94 7.18
N VAL A 41 -4.51 -6.12 6.78
CA VAL A 41 -5.79 -6.63 6.26
C VAL A 41 -5.56 -7.31 4.91
N VAL A 42 -4.77 -6.69 4.03
CA VAL A 42 -4.35 -7.31 2.77
C VAL A 42 -3.64 -8.64 3.04
N ALA A 43 -2.67 -8.67 3.96
CA ALA A 43 -1.97 -9.89 4.31
C ALA A 43 -2.94 -10.99 4.76
N VAL A 44 -3.87 -10.71 5.66
CA VAL A 44 -4.82 -11.72 6.17
C VAL A 44 -5.80 -12.17 5.09
N ALA A 45 -6.35 -11.24 4.31
CA ALA A 45 -7.37 -11.52 3.30
C ALA A 45 -6.80 -12.22 2.03
N ARG A 46 -5.51 -12.05 1.76
CA ARG A 46 -4.81 -12.57 0.58
C ARG A 46 -3.63 -13.45 1.02
N PRO A 47 -3.88 -14.69 1.48
CA PRO A 47 -2.86 -15.58 2.03
C PRO A 47 -1.76 -15.98 1.03
N GLU A 48 -2.04 -15.89 -0.26
CA GLU A 48 -1.11 -16.16 -1.36
C GLU A 48 -0.06 -15.05 -1.55
N LEU A 49 -0.27 -13.86 -0.99
CA LEU A 49 0.67 -12.75 -1.14
C LEU A 49 1.79 -12.78 -0.11
N SER A 50 3.01 -12.50 -0.58
CA SER A 50 4.13 -12.06 0.24
C SER A 50 4.11 -10.54 0.43
N GLY A 51 4.47 -10.04 1.61
CA GLY A 51 4.24 -8.64 1.98
C GLY A 51 5.43 -7.95 2.64
N LEU A 52 5.64 -6.68 2.31
CA LEU A 52 6.52 -5.77 3.03
C LEU A 52 5.72 -4.57 3.57
N LEU A 53 5.69 -4.40 4.89
CA LEU A 53 5.09 -3.26 5.57
C LEU A 53 6.15 -2.23 5.93
N VAL A 54 6.00 -0.98 5.51
CA VAL A 54 7.04 0.05 5.64
C VAL A 54 6.54 1.24 6.44
N ASP A 55 7.24 1.61 7.51
CA ASP A 55 7.03 2.88 8.20
C ASP A 55 8.37 3.42 8.71
N ARG A 56 8.58 4.73 8.62
CA ARG A 56 9.81 5.39 9.09
C ARG A 56 9.94 5.49 10.61
N ARG A 57 8.91 5.10 11.37
CA ARG A 57 8.89 5.22 12.84
C ARG A 57 9.07 3.85 13.48
N GLY A 58 10.23 3.58 14.07
CA GLY A 58 10.54 2.32 14.74
C GLY A 58 9.44 1.78 15.68
N LYS A 59 8.87 2.64 16.54
CA LYS A 59 7.76 2.22 17.45
C LYS A 59 6.55 1.62 16.72
N ARG A 60 6.26 2.07 15.50
CA ARG A 60 5.17 1.51 14.67
C ARG A 60 5.59 0.20 14.03
N VAL A 61 6.82 0.12 13.56
CA VAL A 61 7.39 -1.12 13.03
C VAL A 61 7.42 -2.20 14.10
N ASP A 62 7.85 -1.89 15.32
CA ASP A 62 7.82 -2.83 16.46
C ASP A 62 6.41 -3.36 16.73
N LEU A 63 5.39 -2.49 16.61
CA LEU A 63 3.99 -2.91 16.70
C LEU A 63 3.63 -3.86 15.57
N LEU A 64 3.96 -3.51 14.33
CA LEU A 64 3.68 -4.34 13.15
C LEU A 64 4.36 -5.71 13.26
N VAL A 65 5.62 -5.78 13.70
CA VAL A 65 6.34 -7.05 13.93
C VAL A 65 5.60 -7.92 14.95
N ARG A 66 5.15 -7.36 16.07
CA ARG A 66 4.34 -8.10 17.05
C ARG A 66 3.01 -8.59 16.48
N LEU A 67 2.33 -7.76 15.68
CA LEU A 67 1.06 -8.11 15.05
C LEU A 67 1.23 -9.21 14.00
N ILE A 68 2.26 -9.13 13.15
CA ILE A 68 2.64 -10.17 12.19
C ILE A 68 2.85 -11.50 12.93
N GLY A 69 3.58 -11.49 14.05
CA GLY A 69 3.78 -12.68 14.88
C GLY A 69 2.48 -13.25 15.45
N ARG A 70 1.63 -12.41 16.03
CA ARG A 70 0.33 -12.82 16.60
C ARG A 70 -0.65 -13.35 15.57
N LEU A 71 -0.58 -12.86 14.34
CA LEU A 71 -1.43 -13.29 13.22
C LEU A 71 -0.87 -14.51 12.47
N GLY A 72 0.30 -15.04 12.85
CA GLY A 72 0.92 -16.18 12.18
C GLY A 72 1.43 -15.86 10.77
N LEU A 73 1.81 -14.60 10.50
CA LEU A 73 2.16 -14.11 9.16
C LEU A 73 3.67 -14.11 8.87
N THR A 74 4.51 -14.50 9.85
CA THR A 74 5.98 -14.38 9.81
C THR A 74 6.65 -15.12 8.64
N GLY A 75 5.99 -16.15 8.09
CA GLY A 75 6.52 -16.89 6.94
C GLY A 75 6.47 -16.13 5.60
N ARG A 76 5.70 -15.05 5.51
CA ARG A 76 5.48 -14.33 4.23
C ARG A 76 5.34 -12.81 4.34
N VAL A 77 5.15 -12.27 5.54
CA VAL A 77 5.04 -10.82 5.77
C VAL A 77 6.13 -10.35 6.72
N GLN A 78 6.76 -9.24 6.37
CA GLN A 78 7.78 -8.56 7.16
C GLN A 78 7.46 -7.08 7.29
N ALA A 79 7.89 -6.46 8.39
CA ALA A 79 7.79 -5.02 8.61
C ALA A 79 9.19 -4.42 8.79
N VAL A 80 9.43 -3.25 8.19
CA VAL A 80 10.75 -2.61 8.21
C VAL A 80 10.67 -1.13 8.55
N GLU A 81 11.64 -0.70 9.35
CA GLU A 81 11.91 0.72 9.59
C GLU A 81 12.75 1.26 8.44
N ALA A 82 12.10 2.06 7.60
CA ALA A 82 12.72 2.74 6.47
C ALA A 82 11.87 3.94 6.05
N ASP A 83 12.52 4.96 5.50
CA ASP A 83 11.83 5.92 4.64
C ASP A 83 11.62 5.26 3.26
N VAL A 84 10.50 5.56 2.60
CA VAL A 84 10.17 4.96 1.31
C VAL A 84 11.19 5.33 0.24
N ILE A 85 11.84 6.49 0.38
CA ILE A 85 12.87 6.95 -0.54
C ILE A 85 14.10 6.02 -0.55
N ASP A 86 14.35 5.32 0.55
CA ASP A 86 15.48 4.39 0.68
C ASP A 86 15.17 3.00 0.15
N LEU A 87 13.91 2.65 -0.11
CA LEU A 87 13.51 1.29 -0.49
C LEU A 87 14.20 0.79 -1.78
N PRO A 88 14.30 1.57 -2.87
CA PRO A 88 15.01 1.12 -4.07
C PRO A 88 16.49 0.80 -3.82
N ARG A 89 17.13 1.52 -2.88
CA ARG A 89 18.53 1.29 -2.48
C ARG A 89 18.66 0.09 -1.54
N ARG A 90 17.71 -0.07 -0.62
CA ARG A 90 17.69 -1.16 0.37
C ARG A 90 17.35 -2.52 -0.26
N TYR A 91 16.53 -2.51 -1.32
CA TYR A 91 16.09 -3.68 -2.05
C TYR A 91 16.38 -3.51 -3.56
N PRO A 92 17.66 -3.49 -3.96
CA PRO A 92 18.02 -3.22 -5.35
C PRO A 92 17.43 -4.28 -6.28
N GLY A 93 16.68 -3.83 -7.29
CA GLY A 93 16.04 -4.70 -8.28
C GLY A 93 14.78 -5.43 -7.80
N ALA A 94 14.42 -5.30 -6.51
CA ALA A 94 13.17 -5.86 -6.02
C ALA A 94 11.98 -5.06 -6.53
N THR A 95 10.95 -5.77 -6.97
CA THR A 95 9.68 -5.18 -7.37
C THR A 95 8.52 -5.97 -6.78
N TRP A 96 7.38 -5.31 -6.63
CA TRP A 96 6.14 -5.87 -6.12
C TRP A 96 5.05 -5.82 -7.17
N SER A 97 4.14 -6.81 -7.15
CA SER A 97 2.95 -6.78 -8.00
C SER A 97 2.05 -5.61 -7.64
N VAL A 98 1.99 -5.27 -6.35
CA VAL A 98 1.12 -4.21 -5.83
C VAL A 98 1.84 -3.32 -4.81
N ALA A 99 1.56 -2.03 -4.87
CA ALA A 99 1.85 -1.06 -3.82
C ALA A 99 0.53 -0.59 -3.23
N THR A 100 0.44 -0.53 -1.91
CA THR A 100 -0.76 -0.08 -1.19
C THR A 100 -0.43 1.10 -0.29
N SER A 101 -1.41 1.96 0.00
CA SER A 101 -1.25 2.98 1.02
C SER A 101 -2.58 3.54 1.51
N ARG A 102 -2.56 4.17 2.68
CA ARG A 102 -3.67 4.96 3.23
C ARG A 102 -3.14 6.23 3.89
N GLY A 103 -3.62 7.39 3.45
CA GLY A 103 -3.27 8.68 4.07
C GLY A 103 -1.76 8.94 4.13
N PHE A 104 -1.02 8.50 3.11
CA PHE A 104 0.44 8.50 3.10
C PHE A 104 1.04 9.86 2.74
N GLY A 105 0.65 10.40 1.59
CA GLY A 105 1.13 11.69 1.09
C GLY A 105 0.27 12.22 -0.06
N SER A 106 0.77 13.25 -0.75
CA SER A 106 0.14 13.72 -1.98
C SER A 106 0.18 12.64 -3.08
N PRO A 107 -0.69 12.70 -4.09
CA PRO A 107 -0.64 11.79 -5.24
C PRO A 107 0.74 11.73 -5.90
N ALA A 108 1.34 12.89 -6.18
CA ALA A 108 2.65 12.99 -6.81
C ALA A 108 3.75 12.33 -5.95
N TYR A 109 3.79 12.60 -4.64
CA TYR A 109 4.76 12.00 -3.73
C TYR A 109 4.57 10.47 -3.64
N THR A 110 3.32 10.03 -3.52
CA THR A 110 3.00 8.59 -3.45
C THR A 110 3.39 7.89 -4.75
N ALA A 111 3.07 8.49 -5.90
CA ALA A 111 3.43 7.99 -7.22
C ALA A 111 4.94 7.90 -7.42
N GLN A 112 5.67 8.96 -7.08
CA GLN A 112 7.13 9.04 -7.17
C GLN A 112 7.81 7.88 -6.43
N HIS A 113 7.30 7.52 -5.25
CA HIS A 113 7.91 6.49 -4.40
C HIS A 113 7.36 5.08 -4.64
N ALA A 114 6.10 4.95 -5.06
CA ALA A 114 5.52 3.65 -5.40
C ALA A 114 6.00 3.14 -6.76
N ALA A 115 6.08 4.03 -7.76
CA ALA A 115 6.45 3.67 -9.13
C ALA A 115 7.71 2.79 -9.20
N PRO A 116 8.89 3.16 -8.66
CA PRO A 116 10.11 2.35 -8.78
C PRO A 116 10.03 1.00 -8.06
N LEU A 117 9.06 0.80 -7.17
CA LEU A 117 8.86 -0.45 -6.43
C LEU A 117 7.92 -1.41 -7.17
N LEU A 118 7.16 -0.95 -8.16
CA LEU A 118 6.22 -1.80 -8.87
C LEU A 118 6.88 -2.61 -9.99
N ALA A 119 6.42 -3.83 -10.26
CA ALA A 119 6.75 -4.48 -11.51
C ALA A 119 6.12 -3.71 -12.69
N PRO A 120 6.62 -3.84 -13.94
CA PRO A 120 5.87 -3.41 -15.11
C PRO A 120 4.47 -4.05 -15.11
N GLY A 121 3.42 -3.26 -15.35
CA GLY A 121 2.03 -3.71 -15.21
C GLY A 121 1.54 -3.87 -13.76
N GLY A 122 2.39 -3.59 -12.75
CA GLY A 122 2.01 -3.61 -11.35
C GLY A 122 1.06 -2.46 -10.97
N HIS A 123 0.37 -2.59 -9.84
CA HIS A 123 -0.70 -1.66 -9.47
C HIS A 123 -0.40 -0.89 -8.18
N LEU A 124 -0.72 0.40 -8.16
CA LEU A 124 -0.81 1.19 -6.94
C LEU A 124 -2.29 1.31 -6.55
N LEU A 125 -2.65 0.82 -5.35
CA LEU A 125 -3.98 0.92 -4.78
C LEU A 125 -3.95 1.85 -3.56
N VAL A 126 -4.74 2.92 -3.58
CA VAL A 126 -4.73 3.93 -2.51
C VAL A 126 -6.15 4.18 -2.03
N THR A 127 -6.35 4.15 -0.72
CA THR A 127 -7.64 4.52 -0.12
C THR A 127 -7.91 6.00 -0.34
N GLU A 128 -9.09 6.33 -0.84
CA GLU A 128 -9.56 7.70 -1.02
C GLU A 128 -10.52 8.13 0.09
N PRO A 129 -10.62 9.45 0.36
CA PRO A 129 -11.68 9.99 1.18
C PRO A 129 -13.07 9.67 0.60
N PRO A 130 -14.12 9.55 1.44
CA PRO A 130 -15.48 9.36 0.96
C PRO A 130 -15.89 10.41 -0.08
N GLY A 131 -16.51 9.97 -1.17
CA GLY A 131 -16.98 10.84 -2.25
C GLY A 131 -15.91 11.33 -3.23
N SER A 132 -14.64 10.98 -3.05
CA SER A 132 -13.59 11.29 -4.04
C SER A 132 -13.78 10.46 -5.31
N ALA A 133 -13.78 11.14 -6.47
CA ALA A 133 -13.70 10.48 -7.78
C ALA A 133 -12.25 10.23 -8.22
N GLY A 134 -11.27 10.47 -7.34
CA GLY A 134 -9.84 10.24 -7.57
C GLY A 134 -9.21 11.17 -8.60
N GLU A 135 -9.81 12.32 -8.93
CA GLU A 135 -9.28 13.23 -9.96
C GLU A 135 -7.86 13.69 -9.66
N ARG A 136 -7.51 13.78 -8.36
CA ARG A 136 -6.16 14.08 -7.85
C ARG A 136 -5.07 13.12 -8.36
N TRP A 137 -5.44 11.91 -8.79
CA TRP A 137 -4.53 10.91 -9.35
C TRP A 137 -4.39 11.01 -10.87
N ASN A 138 -5.25 11.79 -11.52
CA ASN A 138 -5.26 11.97 -12.97
C ASN A 138 -4.49 13.24 -13.40
N SER A 139 -3.28 13.44 -12.88
CA SER A 139 -2.48 14.65 -13.08
C SER A 139 -1.15 14.39 -13.81
N PRO A 140 -0.57 15.38 -14.51
CA PRO A 140 0.77 15.24 -15.10
C PRO A 140 1.85 14.85 -14.09
N GLU A 141 1.73 15.33 -12.85
CA GLU A 141 2.68 15.06 -11.76
C GLU A 141 2.67 13.60 -11.31
N VAL A 142 1.57 12.88 -11.52
CA VAL A 142 1.47 11.43 -11.30
C VAL A 142 1.95 10.68 -12.55
N ARG A 143 1.49 11.10 -13.74
CA ARG A 143 1.81 10.43 -15.01
C ARG A 143 3.30 10.45 -15.36
N GLN A 144 4.04 11.49 -14.98
CA GLN A 144 5.50 11.56 -15.19
C GLN A 144 6.26 10.41 -14.53
N PHE A 145 5.67 9.74 -13.53
CA PHE A 145 6.24 8.57 -12.87
C PHE A 145 5.77 7.23 -13.49
N GLY A 146 5.10 7.26 -14.65
CA GLY A 146 4.63 6.07 -15.34
C GLY A 146 3.42 5.41 -14.68
N LEU A 147 2.66 6.15 -13.87
CA LEU A 147 1.42 5.67 -13.25
C LEU A 147 0.21 6.34 -13.90
N ALA A 148 -0.76 5.53 -14.30
CA ALA A 148 -2.02 6.00 -14.87
C ALA A 148 -3.20 5.50 -14.03
N LEU A 149 -4.11 6.41 -13.66
CA LEU A 149 -5.39 6.05 -13.03
C LEU A 149 -6.22 5.22 -14.02
N VAL A 150 -6.62 4.02 -13.60
CA VAL A 150 -7.46 3.12 -14.40
C VAL A 150 -8.89 3.05 -13.88
N ALA A 151 -9.08 3.16 -12.56
CA ALA A 151 -10.40 3.13 -11.95
C ALA A 151 -10.40 3.77 -10.56
N VAL A 152 -11.58 4.17 -10.11
CA VAL A 152 -11.88 4.38 -8.70
C VAL A 152 -13.07 3.49 -8.35
N ALA A 153 -12.87 2.55 -7.44
CA ALA A 153 -13.88 1.57 -7.04
C ALA A 153 -13.88 1.42 -5.53
N ASP A 154 -15.05 1.41 -4.90
CA ASP A 154 -15.22 1.26 -3.45
C ASP A 154 -14.37 2.22 -2.61
N GLY A 155 -14.18 3.45 -3.13
CA GLY A 155 -13.33 4.46 -2.50
C GLY A 155 -11.82 4.15 -2.57
N ILE A 156 -11.39 3.33 -3.53
CA ILE A 156 -9.99 2.99 -3.79
C ILE A 156 -9.62 3.49 -5.18
N ALA A 157 -8.59 4.34 -5.26
CA ALA A 157 -7.96 4.68 -6.53
C ALA A 157 -7.02 3.55 -6.94
N VAL A 158 -7.21 3.04 -8.16
CA VAL A 158 -6.38 2.00 -8.76
C VAL A 158 -5.59 2.61 -9.91
N LEU A 159 -4.26 2.59 -9.80
CA LEU A 159 -3.35 3.03 -10.83
C LEU A 159 -2.53 1.85 -11.34
N THR A 160 -2.16 1.88 -12.62
CA THR A 160 -1.30 0.86 -13.23
C THR A 160 0.02 1.48 -13.65
N ARG A 161 1.12 0.77 -13.41
CA ARG A 161 2.45 1.13 -13.89
C ARG A 161 2.61 0.69 -15.35
N SER A 162 2.81 1.66 -16.24
CA SER A 162 3.19 1.44 -17.65
C SER A 162 4.63 0.94 -17.79
#